data_AF-A0A936WK75-F1
#
_entry.id   AF-A0A936WK75-F1
#
_cell.length_a   1.000
_cell.length_b   1.000
_cell.length_c   1.000
_cell.angle_alpha   90.00
_cell.angle_beta   90.00
_cell.angle_gamma   90.00
#
_symmetry.space_group_name_H-M   'P 1'
#
loop_
_entity.id
_entity.type
_entity.pdbx_description
1 polymer ?
#
loop_
_entity_poly.entity_id
_entity_poly.type
_entity_poly.pdbx_seq_one_letter_code
_entity_poly.pdbx_strand_id
1 'polypeptide(L)'
;MASQKGMIPVCSAGNNGNAPWHFISAPADAIDILAVGAVGGVGQHAPFSSFGPSADGRVKPDVCTMGWGAIGLRVEGDSIAPISGTSFSAPILAKLVACLWQLHPEQSAQAISAGGTRKALRSISHRTIPWATASRISSWPTTRCPCS
;
A
#
# COMPACT_ATOMS: atom_id res chain seq x y z
N MET A 1 10.25 11.52 -13.05
CA MET A 1 9.24 11.17 -12.02
C MET A 1 9.36 12.09 -10.80
N ALA A 2 8.40 12.04 -9.87
CA ALA A 2 8.41 12.84 -8.64
C ALA A 2 9.54 12.43 -7.66
N SER A 3 9.84 11.13 -7.58
CA SER A 3 11.02 10.51 -6.95
C SER A 3 12.33 11.24 -7.24
N GLN A 4 12.59 11.49 -8.52
CA GLN A 4 13.81 12.16 -9.02
C GLN A 4 13.89 13.64 -8.60
N LYS A 5 12.78 14.24 -8.17
CA LYS A 5 12.71 15.60 -7.60
C LYS A 5 12.73 15.60 -6.06
N GLY A 6 13.09 14.49 -5.42
CA GLY A 6 13.18 14.40 -3.96
C GLY A 6 11.86 14.21 -3.23
N MET A 7 10.78 13.82 -3.91
CA MET A 7 9.48 13.51 -3.28
C MET A 7 9.27 12.00 -3.18
N ILE A 8 8.60 11.51 -2.12
CA ILE A 8 8.21 10.09 -2.00
C ILE A 8 6.70 9.95 -2.28
N PRO A 9 6.28 9.68 -3.53
CA PRO A 9 4.89 9.46 -3.85
C PRO A 9 4.37 8.13 -3.28
N VAL A 10 3.29 8.21 -2.50
CA VAL A 10 2.53 7.06 -1.98
C VAL A 10 1.16 7.05 -2.64
N CYS A 11 0.76 5.91 -3.22
CA CYS A 11 -0.53 5.74 -3.88
C CYS A 11 -1.28 4.51 -3.33
N SER A 12 -2.59 4.60 -3.24
CA SER A 12 -3.48 3.47 -3.01
C SER A 12 -3.45 2.50 -4.19
N ALA A 13 -3.51 1.19 -3.93
CA ALA A 13 -3.51 0.17 -4.98
C ALA A 13 -4.79 0.17 -5.83
N GLY A 14 -5.89 0.70 -5.31
CA GLY A 14 -7.22 0.66 -5.92
C GLY A 14 -8.21 -0.17 -5.11
N ASN A 15 -9.50 0.09 -5.31
CA ASN A 15 -10.61 -0.62 -4.65
C ASN A 15 -11.31 -1.60 -5.61
N ASN A 16 -10.59 -2.14 -6.60
CA ASN A 16 -11.16 -2.97 -7.67
C ASN A 16 -10.97 -4.48 -7.46
N GLY A 17 -10.45 -4.94 -6.31
CA GLY A 17 -10.10 -6.34 -6.07
C GLY A 17 -11.24 -7.36 -6.21
N ASN A 18 -12.50 -6.90 -6.16
CA ASN A 18 -13.72 -7.70 -6.38
C ASN A 18 -14.38 -7.44 -7.76
N ALA A 19 -13.73 -6.68 -8.65
CA ALA A 19 -14.16 -6.49 -10.03
C ALA A 19 -13.49 -7.54 -10.95
N PRO A 20 -14.02 -7.80 -12.16
CA PRO A 20 -13.33 -8.63 -13.16
C PRO A 20 -11.92 -8.13 -13.46
N TRP A 21 -11.73 -6.81 -13.46
CA TRP A 21 -10.42 -6.15 -13.45
C TRP A 21 -9.90 -5.97 -12.01
N HIS A 22 -9.45 -7.07 -11.41
CA HIS A 22 -9.00 -7.15 -10.01
C HIS A 22 -7.61 -6.53 -9.75
N PHE A 23 -6.96 -6.00 -10.80
CA PHE A 23 -5.58 -5.53 -10.76
C PHE A 23 -5.40 -4.10 -10.22
N ILE A 24 -4.15 -3.76 -9.85
CA ILE A 24 -3.77 -2.37 -9.58
C ILE A 24 -3.67 -1.59 -10.90
N SER A 25 -4.09 -0.34 -10.90
CA SER A 25 -4.00 0.56 -12.06
C SER A 25 -2.88 1.59 -11.91
N ALA A 26 -2.57 2.29 -13.00
CA ALA A 26 -1.87 3.57 -12.92
C ALA A 26 -2.60 4.54 -11.96
N PRO A 27 -1.89 5.38 -11.20
CA PRO A 27 -0.42 5.52 -11.15
C PRO A 27 0.30 4.58 -10.16
N ALA A 28 -0.41 3.68 -9.46
CA ALA A 28 0.18 2.86 -8.39
C ALA A 28 1.12 1.76 -8.93
N ASP A 29 0.98 1.40 -10.21
CA ASP A 29 1.84 0.47 -10.95
C ASP A 29 3.30 0.91 -11.06
N ALA A 30 3.60 2.21 -11.08
CA ALA A 30 4.94 2.75 -11.38
C ALA A 30 6.06 2.23 -10.45
N ILE A 31 7.29 2.20 -11.00
CA ILE A 31 8.52 1.69 -10.35
C ILE A 31 8.87 2.49 -9.07
N ASP A 32 8.72 3.79 -9.18
CA ASP A 32 9.16 4.84 -8.23
C ASP A 32 8.04 5.30 -7.27
N ILE A 33 6.88 4.64 -7.30
CA ILE A 33 5.71 4.94 -6.46
C ILE A 33 5.53 3.81 -5.45
N LEU A 34 5.30 4.15 -4.17
CA LEU A 34 4.95 3.19 -3.14
C LEU A 34 3.44 2.89 -3.20
N ALA A 35 3.08 1.72 -3.71
CA ALA A 35 1.69 1.26 -3.75
C ALA A 35 1.30 0.59 -2.43
N VAL A 36 0.11 0.92 -1.92
CA VAL A 36 -0.41 0.30 -0.68
C VAL A 36 -1.77 -0.39 -0.86
N GLY A 37 -1.84 -1.64 -0.41
CA GLY A 37 -3.08 -2.41 -0.29
C GLY A 37 -3.72 -2.28 1.10
N ALA A 38 -5.01 -2.57 1.20
CA ALA A 38 -5.75 -2.52 2.46
C ALA A 38 -5.84 -3.89 3.15
N VAL A 39 -5.69 -3.89 4.47
CA VAL A 39 -5.98 -5.02 5.37
C VAL A 39 -6.94 -4.63 6.50
N GLY A 40 -7.54 -5.63 7.13
CA GLY A 40 -8.43 -5.46 8.30
C GLY A 40 -7.71 -5.33 9.65
N GLY A 41 -8.50 -5.24 10.74
CA GLY A 41 -8.01 -4.93 12.10
C GLY A 41 -7.06 -5.95 12.75
N VAL A 42 -7.34 -7.24 12.62
CA VAL A 42 -6.58 -8.39 13.22
C VAL A 42 -5.33 -9.19 12.50
N GLY A 43 -4.37 -9.23 9.97
CA GLY A 43 -4.54 -8.54 8.66
C GLY A 43 -4.91 -9.50 7.54
N GLN A 44 -6.16 -9.98 7.51
CA GLN A 44 -6.74 -10.40 6.24
C GLN A 44 -6.69 -9.26 5.24
N HIS A 45 -6.50 -9.62 3.97
CA HIS A 45 -6.73 -8.75 2.84
C HIS A 45 -8.16 -8.19 2.87
N ALA A 46 -8.30 -6.92 2.51
CA ALA A 46 -9.61 -6.34 2.27
C ALA A 46 -10.15 -6.83 0.90
N PRO A 47 -11.37 -7.43 0.81
CA PRO A 47 -11.88 -7.98 -0.45
C PRO A 47 -11.95 -6.99 -1.62
N PHE A 48 -12.07 -5.69 -1.33
CA PHE A 48 -12.05 -4.63 -2.33
C PHE A 48 -10.63 -4.23 -2.79
N SER A 49 -9.57 -4.51 -2.04
CA SER A 49 -8.23 -3.97 -2.36
C SER A 49 -7.66 -4.66 -3.61
N SER A 50 -7.27 -3.89 -4.62
CA SER A 50 -6.68 -4.43 -5.85
C SER A 50 -5.42 -5.29 -5.60
N PHE A 51 -5.24 -6.31 -6.44
CA PHE A 51 -4.13 -7.26 -6.45
C PHE A 51 -3.06 -6.87 -7.48
N GLY A 52 -1.81 -7.29 -7.24
CA GLY A 52 -0.79 -7.31 -8.29
C GLY A 52 -0.85 -8.57 -9.17
N PRO A 53 0.08 -8.74 -10.12
CA PRO A 53 1.26 -7.91 -10.34
C PRO A 53 0.94 -6.54 -11.00
N SER A 54 1.96 -5.69 -11.12
CA SER A 54 1.98 -4.59 -12.10
C SER A 54 1.91 -5.16 -13.53
N ALA A 55 1.52 -4.33 -14.52
CA ALA A 55 1.44 -4.73 -15.92
C ALA A 55 2.78 -5.24 -16.51
N ASP A 56 3.91 -4.84 -15.92
CA ASP A 56 5.27 -5.31 -16.25
C ASP A 56 5.76 -6.47 -15.36
N GLY A 57 4.86 -7.13 -14.62
CA GLY A 57 5.16 -8.29 -13.78
C GLY A 57 5.75 -7.96 -12.40
N ARG A 58 6.01 -6.69 -12.06
CA ARG A 58 6.55 -6.33 -10.73
C ARG A 58 5.58 -6.67 -9.60
N VAL A 59 6.12 -7.16 -8.48
CA VAL A 59 5.36 -7.46 -7.26
C VAL A 59 4.80 -6.17 -6.67
N LYS A 60 3.48 -6.05 -6.68
CA LYS A 60 2.68 -4.94 -6.15
C LYS A 60 1.46 -5.52 -5.39
N PRO A 61 0.85 -4.80 -4.44
CA PRO A 61 1.33 -3.55 -3.83
C PRO A 61 2.66 -3.72 -3.09
N ASP A 62 3.39 -2.62 -2.88
CA ASP A 62 4.69 -2.63 -2.22
C ASP A 62 4.54 -2.97 -0.72
N VAL A 63 3.50 -2.44 -0.06
CA VAL A 63 3.18 -2.67 1.36
C VAL A 63 1.66 -2.84 1.51
N CYS A 64 1.18 -3.40 2.62
CA CYS A 64 -0.23 -3.29 3.02
C CYS A 64 -0.34 -2.70 4.43
N THR A 65 -1.37 -1.88 4.66
CA THR A 65 -1.66 -1.23 5.95
C THR A 65 -3.17 -1.23 6.21
N MET A 66 -3.58 -0.94 7.44
CA MET A 66 -5.00 -0.97 7.83
C MET A 66 -5.84 -0.04 6.93
N GLY A 67 -6.92 -0.57 6.37
CA GLY A 67 -7.81 0.17 5.47
C GLY A 67 -9.20 -0.44 5.30
N TRP A 68 -9.50 -1.55 6.00
CA TRP A 68 -10.82 -2.16 6.07
C TRP A 68 -11.29 -2.14 7.53
N GLY A 69 -12.38 -1.41 7.81
CA GLY A 69 -12.80 -1.11 9.17
C GLY A 69 -11.83 -0.17 9.92
N ALA A 70 -11.09 0.67 9.18
CA ALA A 70 -10.26 1.71 9.80
C ALA A 70 -11.17 2.76 10.47
N ILE A 71 -10.81 3.22 11.67
CA ILE A 71 -11.62 4.21 12.38
C ILE A 71 -11.30 5.62 11.85
N GLY A 72 -12.33 6.37 11.49
CA GLY A 72 -12.20 7.75 11.04
C GLY A 72 -13.45 8.59 11.26
N LEU A 73 -13.32 9.88 11.01
CA LEU A 73 -14.43 10.84 11.05
C LEU A 73 -15.23 10.76 9.74
N ARG A 74 -16.55 10.90 9.84
CA ARG A 74 -17.42 11.14 8.70
C ARG A 74 -17.26 12.58 8.15
N VAL A 75 -17.68 12.82 6.91
CA VAL A 75 -17.56 14.14 6.25
C VAL A 75 -18.47 15.16 6.92
N GLU A 76 -19.58 14.68 7.46
CA GLU A 76 -20.55 15.38 8.29
C GLU A 76 -19.98 15.86 9.64
N GLY A 77 -18.81 15.34 10.06
CA GLY A 77 -18.08 15.78 11.27
C GLY A 77 -18.71 15.39 12.61
N ASP A 78 -19.92 14.83 12.58
CA ASP A 78 -20.76 14.48 13.74
C ASP A 78 -20.40 13.15 14.42
N SER A 79 -19.69 12.27 13.72
CA SER A 79 -19.58 10.86 14.11
C SER A 79 -18.26 10.21 13.71
N ILE A 80 -17.81 9.30 14.59
CA ILE A 80 -16.68 8.40 14.38
C ILE A 80 -17.24 7.06 13.89
N ALA A 81 -16.75 6.56 12.77
CA ALA A 81 -17.25 5.33 12.15
C ALA A 81 -16.12 4.45 11.58
N PRO A 82 -16.33 3.12 11.50
CA PRO A 82 -15.47 2.25 10.70
C PRO A 82 -15.68 2.54 9.21
N ILE A 83 -14.64 3.06 8.56
CA ILE A 83 -14.60 3.38 7.13
C ILE A 83 -13.63 2.43 6.40
N SER A 84 -13.82 2.25 5.09
CA SER A 84 -13.10 1.24 4.32
C SER A 84 -12.70 1.75 2.94
N GLY A 85 -11.45 1.48 2.55
CA GLY A 85 -10.87 1.86 1.27
C GLY A 85 -9.35 1.95 1.34
N THR A 86 -8.66 1.59 0.25
CA THR A 86 -7.19 1.72 0.14
C THR A 86 -6.71 3.18 0.27
N SER A 87 -7.59 4.16 0.08
CA SER A 87 -7.36 5.59 0.33
C SER A 87 -7.01 5.90 1.80
N PHE A 88 -7.45 5.07 2.77
CA PHE A 88 -7.08 5.22 4.18
C PHE A 88 -5.75 4.54 4.53
N SER A 89 -5.38 3.49 3.78
CA SER A 89 -4.07 2.84 3.85
C SER A 89 -2.93 3.77 3.40
N ALA A 90 -3.18 4.64 2.42
CA ALA A 90 -2.20 5.59 1.86
C ALA A 90 -1.60 6.57 2.88
N PRO A 91 -2.37 7.38 3.64
CA PRO A 91 -1.82 8.28 4.65
C PRO A 91 -1.15 7.54 5.82
N ILE A 92 -1.54 6.29 6.12
CA ILE A 92 -0.87 5.47 7.15
C ILE A 92 0.54 5.07 6.67
N LEU A 93 0.70 4.64 5.42
CA LEU A 93 2.03 4.35 4.87
C LEU A 93 2.86 5.64 4.72
N ALA A 94 2.25 6.75 4.30
CA ALA A 94 2.94 8.04 4.20
C ALA A 94 3.47 8.54 5.55
N LYS A 95 2.71 8.37 6.65
CA LYS A 95 3.18 8.65 8.01
C LYS A 95 4.36 7.77 8.40
N LEU A 96 4.29 6.46 8.12
CA LEU A 96 5.39 5.54 8.42
C LEU A 96 6.67 5.89 7.65
N VAL A 97 6.54 6.27 6.37
CA VAL A 97 7.64 6.77 5.53
C VAL A 97 8.22 8.07 6.08
N ALA A 98 7.37 9.02 6.52
CA ALA A 98 7.82 10.27 7.11
C ALA A 98 8.61 10.05 8.42
N CYS A 99 8.12 9.19 9.32
CA CYS A 99 8.85 8.83 10.54
C CYS A 99 10.17 8.11 10.24
N LEU A 100 10.22 7.27 9.21
CA LEU A 100 11.46 6.62 8.78
C LEU A 100 12.46 7.62 8.19
N TRP A 101 12.00 8.66 7.50
CA TRP A 101 12.85 9.76 7.02
C TRP A 101 13.35 10.64 8.17
N GLN A 102 12.54 10.85 9.21
CA GLN A 102 12.98 11.55 10.44
C GLN A 102 14.08 10.78 11.19
N LEU A 103 14.13 9.45 11.07
CA LEU A 103 15.21 8.60 11.61
C LEU A 103 16.45 8.57 10.71
N HIS A 104 16.31 8.95 9.43
CA HIS A 104 17.36 8.90 8.41
C HIS A 104 17.37 10.16 7.52
N PRO A 105 17.56 11.36 8.10
CA PRO A 105 17.56 12.62 7.35
C PRO A 105 18.68 12.70 6.30
N GLU A 106 19.74 11.90 6.44
CA GLU A 106 20.84 11.77 5.48
C GLU A 106 20.46 11.04 4.18
N GLN A 107 19.31 10.33 4.15
CA GLN A 107 18.91 9.52 3.00
C GLN A 107 18.01 10.28 2.01
N SER A 108 18.24 10.01 0.73
CA SER A 108 17.42 10.56 -0.36
C SER A 108 16.05 9.88 -0.45
N ALA A 109 15.07 10.59 -1.04
CA ALA A 109 13.75 10.05 -1.32
C ALA A 109 13.79 8.73 -2.12
N GLN A 110 14.76 8.58 -3.03
CA GLN A 110 14.99 7.35 -3.78
C GLN A 110 15.51 6.21 -2.90
N ALA A 111 16.41 6.48 -1.93
CA ALA A 111 16.88 5.48 -0.99
C ALA A 111 15.75 4.99 -0.05
N ILE A 112 14.93 5.91 0.44
CA ILE A 112 13.80 5.58 1.34
C ILE A 112 12.65 4.89 0.59
N SER A 113 12.53 5.08 -0.73
CA SER A 113 11.61 4.30 -1.58
C SER A 113 12.26 3.07 -2.26
N ALA A 114 13.53 2.77 -2.00
CA ALA A 114 14.24 1.65 -2.61
C ALA A 114 13.74 0.28 -2.11
N GLY A 115 14.14 -0.80 -2.81
CA GLY A 115 13.73 -2.17 -2.50
C GLY A 115 14.16 -2.66 -1.10
N GLY A 116 15.29 -2.16 -0.57
CA GLY A 116 15.73 -2.45 0.81
C GLY A 116 14.75 -1.87 1.83
N THR A 117 14.41 -0.59 1.68
CA THR A 117 13.47 0.12 2.55
C THR A 117 12.04 -0.42 2.41
N ARG A 118 11.63 -0.88 1.21
CA ARG A 118 10.37 -1.62 1.03
C ARG A 118 10.35 -2.95 1.81
N LYS A 119 11.47 -3.67 1.94
CA LYS A 119 11.57 -4.82 2.85
C LYS A 119 11.46 -4.40 4.33
N ALA A 120 12.04 -3.28 4.73
CA ALA A 120 11.92 -2.74 6.08
C ALA A 120 10.47 -2.30 6.40
N LEU A 121 9.80 -1.59 5.50
CA LEU A 121 8.39 -1.19 5.66
C LEU A 121 7.45 -2.41 5.73
N ARG A 122 7.75 -3.48 4.98
CA ARG A 122 7.08 -4.79 5.17
C ARG A 122 7.34 -5.37 6.56
N SER A 123 8.58 -5.42 7.04
CA SER A 123 8.91 -5.98 8.36
C SER A 123 8.40 -5.13 9.54
N ILE A 124 8.22 -3.82 9.36
CA ILE A 124 7.55 -2.95 10.33
C ILE A 124 6.04 -3.17 10.29
N SER A 125 5.42 -3.34 9.11
CA SER A 125 4.01 -3.77 9.03
C SER A 125 3.80 -5.11 9.77
N HIS A 126 4.73 -6.07 9.66
CA HIS A 126 4.73 -7.31 10.46
C HIS A 126 4.90 -7.11 11.99
N ARG A 127 5.38 -5.96 12.47
CA ARG A 127 5.54 -5.69 13.92
C ARG A 127 4.39 -4.86 14.48
N THR A 128 3.96 -3.83 13.75
CA THR A 128 2.84 -2.96 14.14
C THR A 128 1.49 -3.63 13.87
N ILE A 129 1.44 -4.59 12.94
CA ILE A 129 0.25 -5.38 12.58
C ILE A 129 0.67 -6.87 12.49
N PRO A 130 0.83 -7.60 13.61
CA PRO A 130 1.46 -8.93 13.66
C PRO A 130 0.89 -10.00 12.72
N TRP A 131 -0.39 -9.90 12.33
CA TRP A 131 -1.05 -10.85 11.43
C TRP A 131 -1.04 -10.43 9.93
N ALA A 132 -0.43 -9.29 9.56
CA ALA A 132 -0.37 -8.79 8.18
C ALA A 132 0.87 -9.31 7.41
N THR A 133 0.95 -10.62 7.21
CA THR A 133 2.14 -11.28 6.63
C THR A 133 2.33 -10.98 5.14
N ALA A 134 3.47 -10.42 4.75
CA ALA A 134 3.87 -10.22 3.35
C ALA A 134 4.10 -11.51 2.56
N SER A 135 4.31 -12.66 3.23
CA SER A 135 4.30 -13.98 2.60
C SER A 135 2.93 -14.35 2.03
N ARG A 136 1.83 -13.81 2.58
CA ARG A 136 0.49 -13.92 1.98
C ARG A 136 0.33 -13.05 0.73
N ILE A 137 0.94 -11.86 0.67
CA ILE A 137 0.87 -11.01 -0.55
C ILE A 137 1.44 -11.75 -1.77
N SER A 138 2.52 -12.52 -1.60
CA SER A 138 3.09 -13.39 -2.64
C SER A 138 2.31 -14.69 -2.90
N SER A 139 1.38 -15.07 -2.00
CA SER A 139 0.52 -16.25 -2.16
C SER A 139 -0.91 -15.91 -2.60
N TRP A 140 -1.26 -14.63 -2.70
CA TRP A 140 -2.49 -14.19 -3.35
C TRP A 140 -2.44 -14.51 -4.84
N PRO A 141 -3.60 -14.71 -5.51
CA PRO A 141 -3.63 -15.12 -6.91
C PRO A 141 -2.98 -14.07 -7.81
N THR A 142 -1.72 -14.29 -8.13
CA THR A 142 -0.94 -13.52 -9.11
C THR A 142 -1.25 -14.06 -10.52
N THR A 143 -2.54 -14.08 -10.85
CA THR A 143 -3.02 -14.17 -12.22
C THR A 143 -2.28 -13.11 -13.03
N ARG A 144 -1.60 -13.53 -14.10
CA ARG A 144 -0.93 -12.57 -14.99
C ARG A 144 -2.03 -11.73 -15.66
N CYS A 145 -1.78 -10.44 -15.86
CA CYS A 145 -2.69 -9.61 -16.64
C CYS A 145 -2.95 -10.28 -18.00
N PRO A 146 -4.21 -10.56 -18.38
CA PRO A 146 -4.50 -11.05 -19.72
C PRO A 146 -4.33 -9.88 -20.69
N CYS A 147 -3.17 -9.81 -21.34
CA CYS A 147 -2.93 -8.84 -22.40
C CYS A 147 -3.77 -9.22 -23.63
N SER A 148 -4.76 -8.38 -23.93
CA SER A 148 -5.51 -8.34 -25.20
C SER A 148 -4.87 -7.34 -26.15
#